data_AF-A0A5C8T5F8-F1
#
_entry.id   AF-A0A5C8T5F8-F1
#
_cell.length_a   1.000
_cell.length_b   1.000
_cell.length_c   1.000
_cell.angle_alpha   90.00
_cell.angle_beta   90.00
_cell.angle_gamma   90.00
#
_symmetry.space_group_name_H-M   'P 1'
#
loop_
_entity.id
_entity.type
_entity.pdbx_description
1 polymer ?
#
loop_
_entity_poly.entity_id
_entity_poly.type
_entity_poly.pdbx_seq_one_letter_code
_entity_poly.pdbx_strand_id
1 'polypeptide(L)'
;YKTLKRHLSKSGMSIEQYRERYGLPRDYPSTAASYSEQRSALARSLGLGQQRKKAAPKAAEPAGTVSEKPKRAPGRPRKAKEATED
;
A
#
# COMPACT_ATOMS: atom_id res chain seq x y z
N TYR A 1 10.26 19.99 -1.85
CA TYR A 1 10.16 18.54 -2.16
C TYR A 1 8.73 18.07 -1.87
N LYS A 2 8.17 17.11 -2.62
CA LYS A 2 6.79 16.62 -2.35
C LYS A 2 6.71 15.62 -1.17
N THR A 3 7.83 14.99 -0.82
CA THR A 3 7.93 14.03 0.28
C THR A 3 9.24 14.22 1.03
N LEU A 4 9.22 13.98 2.35
CA LEU A 4 10.39 14.05 3.21
C LEU A 4 11.41 12.97 2.79
N LYS A 5 10.93 11.77 2.48
CA LYS A 5 11.78 10.65 2.03
C LYS A 5 12.69 11.02 0.85
N ARG A 6 12.16 11.69 -0.18
CA ARG A 6 12.97 12.11 -1.34
C ARG A 6 13.99 13.19 -0.99
N HIS A 7 13.66 14.06 -0.05
CA HIS A 7 14.59 15.09 0.42
C HIS A 7 15.77 14.45 1.15
N LEU A 8 15.49 13.53 2.07
CA LEU A 8 16.51 12.83 2.86
C LEU A 8 17.41 11.95 1.99
N SER A 9 16.84 11.21 1.03
CA SER A 9 17.66 10.35 0.14
C SER A 9 18.68 11.14 -0.68
N LYS A 10 18.41 12.40 -1.03
CA LYS A 10 19.40 13.26 -1.71
C LYS A 10 20.54 13.69 -0.80
N SER A 11 20.29 13.75 0.49
CA SER A 11 21.27 14.07 1.52
C SER A 11 21.95 12.81 2.09
N GLY A 12 21.72 11.62 1.49
CA GLY A 12 22.28 10.35 1.96
C GLY A 12 21.68 9.85 3.28
N MET A 13 20.52 10.36 3.70
CA MET A 13 19.91 10.03 4.99
C MET A 13 18.66 9.17 4.82
N SER A 14 18.49 8.19 5.70
CA SER A 14 17.27 7.39 5.77
C SER A 14 16.18 8.09 6.61
N ILE A 15 14.92 7.69 6.44
CA ILE A 15 13.83 8.23 7.24
C ILE A 15 13.95 7.83 8.72
N GLU A 16 14.49 6.64 9.00
CA GLU A 16 14.70 6.14 10.36
C GLU A 16 15.77 6.98 11.07
N GLN A 17 16.90 7.25 10.41
CA GLN A 17 17.96 8.12 10.94
C GLN A 17 17.46 9.54 11.23
N TYR A 18 16.60 10.08 10.37
CA TYR A 18 15.97 11.38 10.62
C TYR A 18 15.05 11.32 11.85
N ARG A 19 14.27 10.24 12.01
CA ARG A 19 13.39 10.08 13.18
C ARG A 19 14.20 9.97 14.47
N GLU A 20 15.27 9.19 14.47
CA GLU A 20 16.17 9.04 15.62
C GLU A 20 16.85 10.36 15.98
N ARG A 21 17.39 11.07 14.98
CA ARG A 21 18.09 12.35 15.19
C ARG A 21 17.21 13.41 15.84
N TYR A 22 15.92 13.44 15.50
CA TYR A 22 14.97 14.45 15.98
C TYR A 22 13.97 13.92 17.02
N GLY A 23 14.11 12.66 17.46
CA GLY A 23 13.22 12.04 18.45
C GLY A 23 11.76 11.87 18.00
N LEU A 24 11.51 11.65 16.71
CA LEU A 24 10.15 11.50 16.18
C LEU A 24 9.61 10.07 16.38
N PRO A 25 8.30 9.92 16.62
CA PRO A 25 7.65 8.60 16.65
C PRO A 25 7.81 7.82 15.34
N ARG A 26 7.80 6.49 15.42
CA ARG A 26 7.87 5.58 14.26
C ARG A 26 6.68 5.77 13.28
N ASP A 27 5.53 6.17 13.80
CA ASP A 27 4.32 6.44 13.02
C ASP A 27 4.29 7.84 12.39
N TYR A 28 5.37 8.62 12.52
CA TYR A 28 5.39 9.97 11.96
C TYR A 28 5.28 9.96 10.43
N PRO A 29 4.34 10.72 9.83
CA PRO A 29 4.10 10.71 8.40
C PRO A 29 5.28 11.31 7.65
N SER A 30 5.82 10.53 6.70
CA SER A 30 6.93 10.96 5.82
C SER A 30 6.46 11.69 4.56
N THR A 31 5.15 11.80 4.38
CA THR A 31 4.49 12.40 3.23
C THR A 31 3.43 13.37 3.73
N ALA A 32 3.34 14.53 3.09
CA ALA A 32 2.31 15.52 3.41
C ALA A 32 0.90 14.95 3.15
N ALA A 33 -0.07 15.33 3.98
CA ALA A 33 -1.47 14.91 3.84
C ALA A 33 -2.04 15.24 2.45
N SER A 34 -1.80 16.47 1.97
CA SER A 34 -2.22 16.93 0.64
C SER A 34 -1.66 16.08 -0.51
N TYR A 35 -0.43 15.57 -0.38
CA TYR A 35 0.16 14.69 -1.38
C TYR A 35 -0.50 13.31 -1.39
N SER A 36 -0.78 12.76 -0.20
CA SER A 36 -1.51 11.50 -0.05
C SER A 36 -2.92 11.59 -0.63
N GLU A 37 -3.64 12.69 -0.39
CA GLU A 37 -4.97 12.96 -0.95
C GLU A 37 -4.95 12.98 -2.47
N GLN A 38 -4.06 13.79 -3.07
CA GLN A 38 -3.90 13.86 -4.53
C GLN A 38 -3.60 12.50 -5.14
N ARG A 39 -2.70 11.73 -4.51
CA ARG A 39 -2.34 10.40 -5.00
C ARG A 39 -3.49 9.41 -4.86
N SER A 40 -4.26 9.49 -3.78
CA SER A 40 -5.44 8.65 -3.57
C SER A 40 -6.56 8.97 -4.56
N ALA A 41 -6.77 10.25 -4.90
CA ALA A 41 -7.75 10.67 -5.90
C ALA A 41 -7.40 10.13 -7.28
N LEU A 42 -6.12 10.25 -7.69
CA LEU A 42 -5.61 9.68 -8.94
C LEU A 42 -5.76 8.15 -8.95
N ALA A 43 -5.42 7.47 -7.84
CA ALA A 43 -5.60 6.03 -7.76
C ALA A 43 -7.06 5.62 -7.96
N ARG A 44 -8.00 6.33 -7.32
CA ARG A 44 -9.45 6.08 -7.48
C ARG A 44 -9.92 6.34 -8.90
N SER A 45 -9.46 7.41 -9.56
CA SER A 45 -9.84 7.70 -10.96
C SER A 45 -9.31 6.65 -11.93
N LEU A 46 -8.14 6.08 -11.67
CA LEU A 46 -7.58 4.95 -12.42
C LEU A 46 -8.18 3.59 -12.02
N GLY A 47 -9.19 3.55 -11.15
CA GLY A 47 -9.84 2.30 -10.71
C GLY A 47 -9.02 1.44 -9.76
N LEU A 48 -7.90 1.94 -9.23
CA LEU A 48 -7.07 1.25 -8.24
C LEU A 48 -7.68 1.39 -6.83
N GLY A 49 -7.65 0.32 -6.04
CA GLY A 49 -8.17 0.34 -4.67
C GLY A 49 -9.68 0.10 -4.53
N GLN A 50 -10.38 -0.14 -5.63
CA GLN A 50 -11.70 -0.76 -5.58
C GLN A 50 -11.50 -2.24 -5.21
N GLN A 51 -11.48 -2.54 -3.90
CA GLN A 51 -11.84 -3.89 -3.49
C GLN A 51 -13.22 -4.12 -4.12
N ARG A 52 -13.31 -5.07 -5.06
CA ARG A 52 -14.58 -5.53 -5.63
C ARG A 52 -15.51 -5.68 -4.43
N LYS A 53 -16.39 -4.68 -4.21
CA LYS A 53 -17.40 -4.76 -3.16
C LYS A 53 -18.02 -6.11 -3.40
N LYS A 54 -17.96 -6.99 -2.38
CA LYS A 54 -18.60 -8.31 -2.40
C LYS A 54 -19.87 -8.12 -3.20
N ALA A 55 -19.89 -8.64 -4.42
CA ALA A 55 -21.07 -8.55 -5.25
C ALA A 55 -22.13 -9.25 -4.40
N ALA A 56 -23.08 -8.48 -3.88
CA ALA A 56 -24.26 -9.06 -3.29
C ALA A 56 -24.79 -10.04 -4.34
N PRO A 57 -25.08 -11.31 -3.99
CA PRO A 57 -25.55 -12.28 -4.96
C PRO A 57 -26.94 -11.80 -5.38
N LYS A 58 -27.03 -11.13 -6.54
CA LYS A 58 -28.31 -10.95 -7.21
C LYS A 58 -28.63 -12.29 -7.83
N ALA A 59 -29.51 -13.03 -7.16
CA ALA A 59 -30.04 -14.30 -7.61
C ALA A 59 -30.61 -14.19 -9.03
N ALA A 60 -30.12 -15.06 -9.92
CA ALA A 60 -30.81 -15.63 -11.09
C ALA A 60 -29.95 -16.81 -11.60
N GLU A 61 -30.46 -18.02 -11.43
CA GLU A 61 -29.86 -19.31 -11.81
C GLU A 61 -30.05 -19.66 -13.32
N PRO A 62 -29.74 -20.88 -13.82
CA PRO A 62 -28.42 -21.52 -13.95
C PRO A 62 -28.17 -22.05 -15.39
N ALA A 63 -26.91 -22.05 -15.86
CA ALA A 63 -26.50 -22.94 -16.95
C ALA A 63 -25.02 -23.30 -16.79
N GLY A 64 -24.70 -24.60 -16.89
CA GLY A 64 -23.36 -25.18 -16.68
C GLY A 64 -22.29 -24.60 -17.61
N THR A 65 -21.01 -24.89 -17.44
CA THR A 65 -20.43 -26.21 -17.19
C THR A 65 -18.98 -26.11 -16.68
N VAL A 66 -18.55 -27.21 -16.06
CA VAL A 66 -17.17 -27.67 -15.75
C VAL A 66 -16.34 -26.89 -14.71
N SER A 67 -16.39 -27.49 -13.51
CA SER A 67 -15.36 -27.60 -12.50
C SER A 67 -13.91 -27.63 -13.03
N GLU A 68 -13.11 -26.62 -12.69
CA GLU A 68 -11.73 -26.87 -12.25
C GLU A 68 -11.32 -25.85 -11.19
N LYS A 69 -11.16 -26.32 -9.96
CA LYS A 69 -10.55 -25.62 -8.83
C LYS A 69 -9.11 -26.15 -8.74
N PRO A 70 -8.09 -25.27 -8.66
CA PRO A 70 -7.53 -25.11 -7.32
C PRO A 70 -7.14 -23.68 -6.89
N LYS A 71 -7.40 -23.47 -5.60
CA LYS A 71 -6.70 -22.61 -4.62
C LYS A 71 -6.53 -21.12 -4.93
N ARG A 72 -7.52 -20.35 -4.49
CA ARG A 72 -7.27 -19.03 -3.89
C ARG A 72 -6.40 -19.22 -2.65
N ALA A 73 -5.13 -18.82 -2.71
CA ALA A 73 -4.31 -18.66 -1.51
C ALA A 73 -4.69 -17.35 -0.80
N PRO A 74 -4.99 -17.37 0.50
CA PRO A 74 -5.22 -16.16 1.28
C PRO A 74 -3.87 -15.53 1.62
N GLY A 75 -3.77 -14.20 1.53
CA GLY A 75 -2.71 -13.43 2.14
C GLY A 75 -1.34 -13.59 1.50
N ARG A 76 -0.87 -12.55 0.80
CA ARG A 76 0.58 -12.41 0.59
C ARG A 76 1.18 -12.14 1.98
N PRO A 77 2.03 -13.01 2.54
CA PRO A 77 2.67 -12.72 3.81
C PRO A 77 3.52 -11.45 3.62
N ARG A 78 3.34 -10.48 4.52
CA ARG A 78 4.30 -9.42 4.70
C ARG A 78 5.62 -10.10 5.07
N LYS A 79 6.52 -10.24 4.09
CA LYS A 79 7.88 -10.64 4.38
C LYS A 79 8.57 -9.44 5.03
N ALA A 80 8.49 -9.40 6.35
CA ALA A 80 9.56 -8.84 7.16
C ALA A 80 10.85 -9.59 6.79
N LYS A 81 11.81 -8.84 6.30
CA LYS A 81 13.24 -9.12 6.39
C LYS A 81 13.86 -7.79 6.78
N GLU A 82 14.01 -7.58 8.09
CA GLU A 82 15.21 -6.93 8.60
C GLU A 82 16.43 -7.67 8.04
N ALA A 83 17.44 -6.92 7.62
CA ALA A 83 18.86 -7.12 7.94
C ALA A 83 19.75 -6.30 6.98
N THR A 84 20.48 -5.35 7.58
CA THR A 84 21.91 -5.07 7.32
C THR A 84 22.30 -4.02 6.24
N GLU A 85 23.01 -2.98 6.73
CA GLU A 85 24.05 -2.05 6.17
C GLU A 85 24.10 -1.81 4.64
N ASP A 86 24.18 -0.58 4.14
CA ASP A 86 25.21 0.48 4.34
C ASP A 86 24.59 1.90 4.39
#